data_AF-X1I1W2-F1
#
_entry.id   AF-X1I1W2-F1
#
_cell.length_a   1.000
_cell.length_b   1.000
_cell.length_c   1.000
_cell.angle_alpha   90.00
_cell.angle_beta   90.00
_cell.angle_gamma   90.00
#
_symmetry.space_group_name_H-M   'P 1'
#
loop_
_entity.id
_entity.type
_entity.pdbx_description
1 polymer ?
#
loop_
_entity_poly.entity_id
_entity_poly.type
_entity_poly.pdbx_seq_one_letter_code
_entity_poly.pdbx_strand_id
1 'polypeptide(L)'
;TLKESIAAIFGAAAPPIEKAPPTEPVVTPLPPPEPAEPVVAEIASLIEEAQQHYNKAQQYLKAGDWAGYGSELDALKTVLERLAELAAE
;
A
#
# COMPACT_ATOMS: atom_id res chain seq x y z
N THR A 1 29.32 -10.99 -18.47
CA THR A 1 28.78 -12.03 -17.56
C THR A 1 27.51 -11.51 -16.90
N LEU A 2 26.64 -12.38 -16.35
CA LEU A 2 25.41 -11.95 -15.64
C LEU A 2 25.67 -10.89 -14.55
N LYS A 3 26.87 -10.93 -13.94
CA LYS A 3 27.33 -9.97 -12.94
C LYS A 3 27.48 -8.54 -13.48
N GLU A 4 27.81 -8.38 -14.76
CA GLU A 4 27.94 -7.06 -15.41
C GLU A 4 26.58 -6.45 -15.77
N SER A 5 25.60 -7.30 -16.13
CA SER A 5 24.24 -6.85 -16.48
C SER A 5 23.45 -6.31 -15.27
N ILE A 6 23.72 -6.82 -14.06
CA ILE A 6 23.09 -6.34 -12.83
C ILE A 6 23.69 -5.00 -12.38
N ALA A 7 25.01 -4.81 -12.52
CA ALA A 7 25.67 -3.57 -12.13
C ALA A 7 25.20 -2.35 -12.95
N ALA A 8 24.78 -2.54 -14.21
CA ALA A 8 24.26 -1.48 -15.07
C ALA A 8 22.84 -1.01 -14.67
N ILE A 9 22.02 -1.90 -14.11
CA ILE A 9 20.64 -1.56 -13.69
C ILE A 9 20.62 -0.91 -12.30
N PHE A 10 21.53 -1.31 -11.41
CA PHE A 10 21.58 -0.82 -10.03
C PHE A 10 22.44 0.44 -9.82
N GLY A 11 22.83 1.12 -10.91
CA GLY A 11 23.46 2.43 -10.85
C GLY A 11 24.96 2.38 -10.60
N ALA A 12 25.72 2.60 -11.68
CA ALA A 12 27.10 3.07 -11.56
C ALA A 12 27.11 4.40 -10.78
N ALA A 13 28.04 4.51 -9.84
CA ALA A 13 28.23 5.65 -8.97
C ALA A 13 28.14 6.98 -9.74
N ALA A 14 27.18 7.83 -9.33
CA ALA A 14 27.10 9.20 -9.79
C ALA A 14 28.38 9.97 -9.40
N PRO A 15 28.88 10.89 -10.25
CA PRO A 15 30.04 11.70 -9.94
C PRO A 15 29.78 12.62 -8.73
N PRO A 16 30.83 13.13 -8.05
CA PRO A 16 30.67 14.00 -6.89
C PRO A 16 29.92 15.27 -7.30
N ILE A 17 28.76 15.50 -6.69
CA ILE A 17 28.07 16.79 -6.78
C ILE A 17 28.96 17.79 -6.04
N GLU A 18 29.51 18.75 -6.80
CA GLU A 18 30.17 19.94 -6.26
C GLU A 18 29.28 20.59 -5.19
N LYS A 19 29.89 20.88 -4.04
CA LYS A 19 29.23 21.52 -2.89
C LYS A 19 28.71 22.90 -3.27
N ALA A 20 27.45 22.99 -3.65
CA ALA A 20 26.66 24.22 -3.52
C ALA A 20 26.41 24.50 -2.01
N PRO A 21 26.37 25.77 -1.58
CA PRO A 21 26.20 26.11 -0.18
C PRO A 21 24.85 25.59 0.35
N PRO A 22 24.75 25.28 1.66
CA PRO A 22 23.51 24.79 2.24
C PRO A 22 22.49 25.94 2.20
N THR A 23 21.54 25.85 1.28
CA THR A 23 20.28 26.57 1.45
C THR A 23 19.53 25.75 2.50
N GLU A 24 19.53 26.25 3.73
CA GLU A 24 18.67 25.73 4.79
C GLU A 24 17.27 25.54 4.19
N PRO A 25 16.66 24.34 4.31
CA PRO A 25 15.25 24.24 4.03
C PRO A 25 14.57 25.15 5.05
N VAL A 26 14.06 26.29 4.58
CA VAL A 26 13.02 27.01 5.31
C VAL A 26 11.96 25.96 5.59
N VAL A 27 11.90 25.54 6.86
CA VAL A 27 10.81 24.76 7.40
C VAL A 27 9.62 25.70 7.38
N THR A 28 8.99 25.82 6.21
CA THR A 28 7.62 26.29 6.13
C THR A 28 6.85 25.30 7.01
N PRO A 29 6.21 25.73 8.10
CA PRO A 29 5.38 24.84 8.89
C PRO A 29 4.36 24.24 7.92
N LEU A 30 4.43 22.92 7.72
CA LEU A 30 3.37 22.19 7.06
C LEU A 30 2.09 22.56 7.82
N PRO A 31 1.04 23.06 7.15
CA PRO A 31 -0.23 23.28 7.83
C PRO A 31 -0.59 21.99 8.57
N PRO A 32 -1.22 22.08 9.76
CA PRO A 32 -1.71 20.91 10.47
C PRO A 32 -2.43 19.98 9.48
N PRO A 33 -2.25 18.65 9.55
CA PRO A 33 -3.00 17.75 8.69
C PRO A 33 -4.47 18.11 8.84
N GLU A 34 -5.04 18.65 7.77
CA GLU A 34 -6.47 18.82 7.65
C GLU A 34 -7.05 17.43 7.99
N PRO A 35 -8.04 17.33 8.89
CA PRO A 35 -8.61 16.04 9.22
C PRO A 35 -9.02 15.38 7.91
N ALA A 36 -8.32 14.30 7.54
CA ALA A 36 -8.71 13.49 6.41
C ALA A 36 -10.19 13.22 6.60
N GLU A 37 -11.00 13.62 5.62
CA GLU A 37 -12.45 13.52 5.74
C GLU A 37 -12.79 12.10 6.20
N PRO A 38 -13.72 11.94 7.16
CA PRO A 38 -13.94 10.66 7.84
C PRO A 38 -14.17 9.49 6.87
N VAL A 39 -14.70 9.77 5.69
CA VAL A 39 -14.89 8.83 4.57
C VAL A 39 -13.56 8.27 4.05
N VAL A 40 -12.51 9.08 3.91
CA VAL A 40 -11.20 8.65 3.42
C VAL A 40 -10.55 7.67 4.41
N ALA A 41 -10.69 7.93 5.71
CA ALA A 41 -10.20 7.03 6.75
C ALA A 41 -10.97 5.69 6.77
N GLU A 42 -12.29 5.72 6.57
CA GLU A 42 -13.12 4.51 6.45
C GLU A 42 -12.73 3.68 5.22
N ILE A 43 -12.55 4.31 4.06
CA ILE A 43 -12.10 3.65 2.83
C ILE A 43 -10.74 2.97 3.04
N ALA A 44 -9.78 3.66 3.66
CA ALA A 44 -8.46 3.08 3.94
C ALA A 44 -8.56 1.83 4.83
N SER A 45 -9.38 1.90 5.89
CA SER A 45 -9.62 0.76 6.78
C SER A 45 -10.23 -0.43 6.04
N LEU A 46 -11.21 -0.19 5.17
CA LEU A 46 -11.86 -1.25 4.39
C LEU A 46 -10.91 -1.89 3.38
N ILE A 47 -9.99 -1.12 2.77
CA ILE A 47 -8.96 -1.67 1.88
C ILE A 47 -8.02 -2.61 2.65
N GLU A 48 -7.60 -2.21 3.86
CA GLU A 48 -6.77 -3.07 4.71
C GLU A 48 -7.51 -4.37 5.10
N GLU A 49 -8.78 -4.26 5.46
CA GLU A 49 -9.62 -5.42 5.82
C GLU A 49 -9.80 -6.38 4.63
N ALA A 50 -10.10 -5.86 3.44
CA ALA A 50 -10.17 -6.64 2.21
C ALA A 50 -8.85 -7.39 1.94
N GLN A 51 -7.72 -6.71 2.09
CA GLN A 51 -6.41 -7.33 1.91
C GLN A 51 -6.16 -8.45 2.93
N GLN A 52 -6.61 -8.28 4.18
CA GLN A 52 -6.49 -9.32 5.21
C GLN A 52 -7.33 -10.55 4.88
N HIS A 53 -8.60 -10.39 4.50
CA HIS A 53 -9.47 -11.49 4.10
C HIS A 53 -8.90 -12.26 2.90
N TYR A 54 -8.42 -11.55 1.88
CA TYR A 54 -7.76 -12.19 0.74
C TYR A 54 -6.55 -13.03 1.19
N ASN A 55 -5.68 -12.47 2.04
CA ASN A 55 -4.48 -13.17 2.50
C ASN A 55 -4.83 -14.42 3.32
N LYS A 56 -5.85 -14.37 4.18
CA LYS A 56 -6.34 -15.53 4.93
C LYS A 56 -6.95 -16.58 4.00
N ALA A 57 -7.75 -16.17 3.02
CA ALA A 57 -8.30 -17.08 2.01
C ALA A 57 -7.16 -17.83 1.29
N GLN A 58 -6.09 -17.14 0.89
CA GLN A 58 -4.92 -17.79 0.27
C GLN A 58 -4.21 -18.78 1.21
N GLN A 59 -4.18 -18.51 2.53
CA GLN A 59 -3.64 -19.43 3.52
C GLN A 59 -4.51 -20.69 3.66
N TYR A 60 -5.83 -20.53 3.75
CA TYR A 60 -6.77 -21.65 3.80
C TYR A 60 -6.73 -22.50 2.53
N LEU A 61 -6.64 -21.87 1.35
CA LEU A 61 -6.47 -22.56 0.08
C LEU A 61 -5.23 -23.44 0.07
N LYS A 62 -4.09 -22.93 0.55
CA LYS A 62 -2.83 -23.70 0.67
C LYS A 62 -2.93 -24.83 1.68
N ALA A 63 -3.69 -24.63 2.76
CA ALA A 63 -3.92 -25.63 3.78
C ALA A 63 -4.95 -26.71 3.36
N GLY A 64 -5.64 -26.51 2.22
CA GLY A 64 -6.73 -27.39 1.77
C GLY A 64 -8.02 -27.23 2.59
N ASP A 65 -8.14 -26.16 3.36
CA ASP A 65 -9.35 -25.82 4.11
C ASP A 65 -10.30 -25.02 3.23
N TRP A 66 -11.17 -25.74 2.53
CA TRP A 66 -12.15 -25.13 1.62
C TRP A 66 -13.25 -24.35 2.35
N ALA A 67 -13.58 -24.74 3.59
CA ALA A 67 -14.59 -24.05 4.38
C ALA A 67 -14.06 -22.69 4.87
N GLY A 68 -12.84 -22.66 5.39
CA GLY A 68 -12.16 -21.42 5.76
C GLY A 68 -11.96 -20.50 4.56
N TYR A 69 -11.56 -21.05 3.41
CA TYR A 69 -11.44 -20.29 2.17
C TYR A 69 -12.77 -19.62 1.76
N GLY A 70 -13.87 -20.38 1.74
CA GLY A 70 -15.18 -19.85 1.39
C GLY A 70 -15.64 -18.74 2.35
N SER A 71 -15.45 -18.95 3.66
CA SER A 71 -15.80 -17.95 4.68
C SER A 71 -15.03 -16.64 4.50
N GLU A 72 -13.74 -16.70 4.19
CA GLU A 72 -12.93 -15.49 3.95
C GLU A 72 -13.31 -14.80 2.63
N LEU A 73 -13.77 -15.54 1.62
CA LEU A 73 -14.30 -14.94 0.39
C LEU A 73 -15.63 -14.21 0.62
N ASP A 74 -16.54 -14.77 1.40
CA ASP A 74 -17.80 -14.12 1.74
C ASP A 74 -17.58 -12.81 2.53
N ALA A 75 -16.62 -12.85 3.46
CA ALA A 75 -16.21 -11.66 4.21
C ALA A 75 -15.56 -10.61 3.28
N LEU A 76 -14.63 -11.03 2.41
CA LEU A 76 -14.03 -10.15 1.39
C LEU A 76 -15.10 -9.49 0.51
N LYS A 77 -16.09 -10.26 0.05
CA LYS A 77 -17.19 -9.74 -0.77
C LYS A 77 -17.95 -8.63 -0.02
N THR A 78 -18.25 -8.84 1.26
CA THR A 78 -18.96 -7.85 2.10
C THR A 78 -18.19 -6.54 2.19
N VAL A 79 -16.86 -6.61 2.40
CA VAL A 79 -16.00 -5.42 2.48
C VAL A 79 -15.95 -4.68 1.13
N LEU A 80 -15.87 -5.42 0.02
CA LEU A 80 -15.87 -4.83 -1.32
C LEU A 80 -17.21 -4.16 -1.67
N GLU A 81 -18.34 -4.74 -1.24
CA GLU A 81 -19.66 -4.12 -1.39
C GLU A 81 -19.72 -2.78 -0.64
N ARG A 82 -19.23 -2.73 0.60
CA ARG A 82 -19.13 -1.49 1.37
C ARG A 82 -18.24 -0.44 0.71
N LEU A 83 -17.10 -0.84 0.15
CA LEU A 83 -16.23 0.06 -0.62
C LEU A 83 -16.94 0.60 -1.86
N ALA A 84 -17.71 -0.23 -2.56
CA ALA A 84 -18.47 0.19 -3.73
C ALA A 84 -19.60 1.18 -3.37
N GLU A 85 -20.26 0.99 -2.23
CA GLU A 85 -21.25 1.94 -1.70
C GLU A 85 -20.62 3.31 -1.45
N LEU A 86 -19.49 3.36 -0.73
CA LEU A 86 -18.78 4.61 -0.43
C LEU A 86 -18.21 5.30 -1.68
N ALA A 87 -17.84 4.54 -2.71
CA ALA A 87 -17.33 5.10 -3.96
C ALA A 87 -18.42 5.60 -4.92
N ALA A 88 -19.69 5.24 -4.68
CA ALA A 88 -20.83 5.68 -5.48
C ALA A 88 -21.49 6.96 -4.95
N GLU A 89 -21.07 7.42 -3.76
CA GLU A 89 -21.48 8.66 -3.11
C GLU A 89 -20.72 9.88 -3.68
#